data_AF-A0A2J7TF70-F1
#
_entry.id   AF-A0A2J7TF70-F1
#
_cell.length_a   1.000
_cell.length_b   1.000
_cell.length_c   1.000
_cell.angle_alpha   90.00
_cell.angle_beta   90.00
_cell.angle_gamma   90.00
#
_symmetry.space_group_name_H-M   'P 1'
#
loop_
_entity.id
_entity.type
_entity.pdbx_description
1 polymer ?
#
loop_
_entity_poly.entity_id
_entity_poly.type
_entity_poly.pdbx_seq_one_letter_code
_entity_poly.pdbx_strand_id
1 'polypeptide(L)'
;MTLYLAIKAVHILAVIAWMAGMLYLPRLFVYHAGAAQGSELAKTFEIMERRLIHAIMTPAMVIVWISGLTLAIKGEFLMAGWLHGKLALVILLSALHFYFDAARRTFAAGINRRTARFYRVINEVPTLLMIGVVIFVVLKP
;
A
#
# COMPACT_ATOMS: atom_id res chain seq x y z
N MET A 1 20.22 -0.04 -22.24
CA MET A 1 20.56 -0.33 -20.84
C MET A 1 20.07 0.76 -19.88
N THR A 2 20.36 2.04 -20.17
CA THR A 2 20.12 3.18 -19.27
C THR A 2 18.64 3.40 -18.91
N LEU A 3 17.73 3.32 -19.88
CA LEU A 3 16.30 3.53 -19.64
C LEU A 3 15.66 2.43 -18.78
N TYR A 4 16.04 1.17 -19.00
CA TYR A 4 15.54 0.05 -18.19
C TYR A 4 15.94 0.20 -16.71
N LEU A 5 17.21 0.54 -16.47
CA LEU A 5 17.72 0.77 -15.10
C LEU A 5 17.06 2.00 -14.45
N ALA A 6 16.82 3.07 -15.20
CA ALA A 6 16.09 4.24 -14.71
C ALA A 6 14.65 3.88 -14.30
N ILE A 7 13.92 3.13 -15.14
CA ILE A 7 12.56 2.67 -14.81
C ILE A 7 12.60 1.77 -13.57
N LYS A 8 13.60 0.88 -13.46
CA LYS A 8 13.78 0.03 -12.28
C LYS A 8 14.04 0.84 -11.01
N ALA A 9 14.86 1.89 -11.09
CA ALA A 9 15.09 2.79 -9.96
C ALA A 9 13.81 3.52 -9.54
N VAL A 10 13.06 4.09 -10.50
CA VAL A 10 11.76 4.73 -10.26
C VAL A 10 10.77 3.75 -9.63
N HIS A 11 10.71 2.52 -10.13
CA HIS A 11 9.86 1.47 -9.58
C HIS A 11 10.19 1.18 -8.11
N ILE A 12 11.48 1.02 -7.78
CA ILE A 12 11.92 0.76 -6.41
C ILE A 12 11.56 1.93 -5.48
N LEU A 13 11.82 3.17 -5.90
CA LEU A 13 11.44 4.37 -5.12
C LEU A 13 9.93 4.43 -4.87
N ALA A 14 9.13 4.14 -5.90
CA ALA A 14 7.68 4.12 -5.77
C ALA A 14 7.19 2.99 -4.85
N VAL A 15 7.80 1.80 -4.91
CA VAL A 15 7.50 0.69 -3.99
C VAL A 15 7.80 1.10 -2.55
N ILE A 16 8.96 1.72 -2.28
CA ILE A 16 9.32 2.17 -0.93
C ILE A 16 8.31 3.20 -0.42
N ALA A 17 7.99 4.22 -1.22
CA ALA A 17 7.02 5.25 -0.84
C ALA A 17 5.61 4.67 -0.58
N TRP A 18 5.16 3.75 -1.44
CA TRP A 18 3.88 3.08 -1.26
C TRP A 18 3.85 2.20 0.00
N MET A 19 4.89 1.40 0.22
CA MET A 19 4.99 0.51 1.37
C MET A 19 5.12 1.24 2.69
N ALA A 20 5.85 2.36 2.73
CA ALA A 20 5.92 3.21 3.92
C ALA A 20 4.52 3.67 4.36
N GLY A 21 3.69 4.10 3.42
CA GLY A 21 2.30 4.47 3.71
C GLY A 21 1.42 3.27 4.06
N MET A 22 1.55 2.14 3.37
CA MET A 22 0.78 0.91 3.66
C MET A 22 1.03 0.37 5.07
N LEU A 23 2.25 0.51 5.59
CA LEU A 23 2.63 0.09 6.95
C LEU A 23 2.30 1.13 8.02
N TYR A 24 2.17 2.40 7.64
CA TYR A 24 1.94 3.49 8.59
C TYR A 24 0.45 3.86 8.75
N LEU A 25 -0.33 3.84 7.66
CA LEU A 25 -1.73 4.23 7.68
C LEU A 25 -2.60 3.39 8.64
N PRO A 26 -2.45 2.06 8.74
CA PRO A 26 -3.20 1.27 9.72
C PRO A 26 -2.89 1.66 11.17
N ARG A 27 -1.65 2.09 11.45
CA ARG A 27 -1.27 2.57 12.78
C ARG A 27 -1.99 3.86 13.12
N LEU A 28 -2.17 4.77 12.16
CA LEU A 28 -3.01 5.96 12.37
C LEU A 28 -4.44 5.55 12.72
N PHE A 29 -5.03 4.58 12.01
CA PHE A 29 -6.36 4.07 12.34
C PHE A 29 -6.47 3.47 13.74
N VAL A 30 -5.42 2.82 14.25
CA VAL A 30 -5.39 2.32 15.64
C VAL A 30 -5.58 3.46 16.63
N TYR A 31 -4.88 4.59 16.44
CA TYR A 31 -4.99 5.75 17.31
C TYR A 31 -6.30 6.52 17.09
N HIS A 32 -6.73 6.66 15.83
CA HIS A 32 -7.99 7.32 15.48
C HIS A 32 -9.20 6.57 16.05
N ALA A 33 -9.19 5.23 16.06
CA ALA A 33 -10.24 4.43 16.69
C ALA A 33 -10.35 4.64 18.21
N GLY A 34 -9.32 5.18 18.86
CA GLY A 34 -9.35 5.57 20.28
C GLY A 34 -9.67 7.04 20.52
N ALA A 35 -9.73 7.87 19.47
CA ALA A 35 -10.04 9.29 19.59
C ALA A 35 -11.56 9.50 19.70
N ALA A 36 -11.99 10.44 20.53
CA ALA A 36 -13.39 10.83 20.60
C ALA A 36 -13.84 11.45 19.27
N GLN A 37 -15.00 11.06 18.77
CA GLN A 37 -15.55 11.57 17.51
C GLN A 37 -15.70 13.10 17.58
N GLY A 38 -15.25 13.80 16.52
CA GLY A 38 -15.32 15.25 16.43
C GLY A 38 -14.29 16.00 17.29
N SER A 39 -13.47 15.29 18.07
CA SER A 39 -12.35 15.91 18.80
C SER A 39 -11.31 16.50 17.85
N GLU A 40 -10.51 17.45 18.33
CA GLU A 40 -9.38 18.01 17.58
C GLU A 40 -8.41 16.91 17.13
N LEU A 41 -8.17 15.90 17.97
CA LEU A 41 -7.32 14.75 17.63
C LEU A 41 -7.88 13.94 16.44
N ALA A 42 -9.19 13.68 16.41
CA ALA A 42 -9.84 12.99 15.29
C ALA A 42 -9.69 13.79 13.99
N LYS A 43 -9.94 15.11 14.02
CA LYS A 43 -9.76 15.99 12.86
C LYS A 43 -8.32 15.98 12.36
N THR A 44 -7.33 15.98 13.26
CA THR A 44 -5.91 15.87 12.90
C THR A 44 -5.65 14.55 12.17
N PHE A 45 -6.15 13.42 12.67
CA PHE A 45 -6.00 12.12 12.01
C PHE A 45 -6.65 12.09 10.64
N GLU A 46 -7.87 12.60 10.47
CA GLU A 46 -8.54 12.68 9.16
C GLU A 46 -7.69 13.42 8.11
N ILE A 47 -7.02 14.51 8.51
CA ILE A 47 -6.12 15.27 7.62
C ILE A 47 -4.88 14.43 7.29
N MET A 48 -4.23 13.83 8.29
CA MET A 48 -3.02 13.04 8.12
C MET A 48 -3.28 11.83 7.22
N GLU A 49 -4.33 11.07 7.50
CA GLU A 49 -4.75 9.88 6.74
C GLU A 49 -5.06 10.26 5.28
N ARG A 50 -5.78 11.38 5.06
CA ARG A 50 -6.16 11.82 3.71
C ARG A 50 -4.95 12.24 2.89
N ARG A 51 -4.04 13.01 3.49
CA ARG A 51 -2.81 13.46 2.83
C ARG A 51 -1.91 12.27 2.53
N LEU A 52 -1.73 11.36 3.49
CA LEU A 52 -0.91 10.17 3.29
C LEU A 52 -1.43 9.32 2.13
N ILE A 53 -2.74 9.04 2.09
CA ILE A 53 -3.27 8.16 1.04
C ILE A 53 -3.26 8.84 -0.33
N HIS A 54 -3.77 10.07 -0.46
CA HIS A 54 -3.93 10.71 -1.77
C HIS A 54 -2.67 11.42 -2.29
N ALA A 55 -1.83 11.97 -1.41
CA ALA A 55 -0.63 12.71 -1.86
C ALA A 55 0.60 11.80 -2.00
N ILE A 56 0.66 10.68 -1.27
CA ILE A 56 1.84 9.80 -1.26
C ILE A 56 1.48 8.41 -1.80
N MET A 57 0.56 7.70 -1.13
CA MET A 57 0.36 6.28 -1.41
C MET A 57 -0.25 6.02 -2.80
N THR A 58 -1.30 6.75 -3.18
CA THR A 58 -1.99 6.53 -4.46
C THR A 58 -1.11 6.87 -5.66
N PRO A 59 -0.41 8.03 -5.71
CA PRO A 59 0.55 8.31 -6.79
C PRO A 59 1.67 7.27 -6.86
N ALA A 60 2.21 6.86 -5.71
CA ALA A 60 3.24 5.83 -5.65
C ALA A 60 2.73 4.48 -6.18
N MET A 61 1.53 4.04 -5.79
CA MET A 61 0.90 2.82 -6.31
C MET A 61 0.73 2.86 -7.83
N VAL A 62 0.26 3.98 -8.37
CA VAL A 62 0.11 4.16 -9.83
C VAL A 62 1.46 4.01 -10.54
N ILE A 63 2.50 4.66 -10.01
CA ILE A 63 3.86 4.54 -10.55
C ILE A 63 4.36 3.09 -10.45
N VAL A 64 4.11 2.38 -9.34
CA VAL A 64 4.46 0.96 -9.16
C VAL A 64 3.83 0.10 -10.26
N TRP A 65 2.55 0.28 -10.56
CA TRP A 65 1.86 -0.48 -11.61
C TRP A 65 2.42 -0.17 -13.00
N ILE A 66 2.52 1.11 -13.36
CA ILE A 66 3.01 1.52 -14.68
C ILE A 66 4.45 1.03 -14.91
N SER A 67 5.35 1.33 -13.97
CA SER A 67 6.74 0.93 -14.08
C SER A 67 6.93 -0.59 -13.96
N GLY A 68 6.17 -1.26 -13.10
CA GLY A 68 6.25 -2.71 -12.90
C GLY A 68 5.83 -3.50 -14.14
N LEU A 69 4.71 -3.13 -14.76
CA LEU A 69 4.26 -3.73 -16.02
C LEU A 69 5.24 -3.43 -17.16
N THR A 70 5.79 -2.22 -17.22
CA THR A 70 6.81 -1.86 -18.21
C THR A 70 8.07 -2.71 -18.08
N LEU A 71 8.53 -2.97 -16.86
CA LEU A 71 9.67 -3.86 -16.58
C LEU A 71 9.37 -5.32 -16.92
N ALA A 72 8.15 -5.79 -16.64
CA ALA A 72 7.72 -7.15 -16.97
C ALA A 72 7.73 -7.40 -18.48
N ILE A 73 7.22 -6.44 -19.27
CA ILE A 73 7.22 -6.52 -20.74
C ILE A 73 8.65 -6.44 -21.27
N LYS A 74 9.44 -5.43 -20.86
CA LYS A 74 10.81 -5.23 -21.35
C LYS A 74 11.79 -6.32 -20.93
N GLY A 75 11.51 -7.01 -19.82
CA GLY A 75 12.29 -8.14 -19.35
C GLY A 75 11.78 -9.49 -19.83
N GLU A 76 10.74 -9.52 -20.68
CA GLU A 76 10.14 -10.76 -21.22
C GLU A 76 9.66 -11.75 -20.15
N PHE A 77 9.26 -11.23 -18.98
CA PHE A 77 8.87 -12.06 -17.82
C PHE A 77 7.39 -12.44 -17.80
N LEU A 78 6.60 -12.07 -18.81
CA LEU A 78 5.15 -12.25 -18.82
C LEU A 78 4.71 -13.72 -18.73
N MET A 79 5.55 -14.66 -19.16
CA MET A 79 5.29 -16.10 -19.08
C MET A 79 5.94 -16.76 -17.86
N ALA A 80 6.62 -15.98 -17.00
CA ALA A 80 7.31 -16.52 -15.85
C ALA A 80 6.34 -16.75 -14.68
N GLY A 81 6.24 -17.99 -14.19
CA GLY A 81 5.34 -18.38 -13.09
C GLY A 81 5.47 -17.48 -11.86
N TRP A 82 6.70 -17.17 -11.46
CA TRP A 82 6.98 -16.28 -10.32
C TRP A 82 6.38 -14.87 -10.48
N LEU A 83 6.27 -14.36 -11.73
CA LEU A 83 5.68 -13.04 -11.97
C LEU A 83 4.18 -13.07 -11.71
N HIS A 84 3.47 -14.13 -12.11
CA HIS A 84 2.05 -14.28 -11.83
C HIS A 84 1.78 -14.35 -10.33
N GLY A 85 2.57 -15.14 -9.59
CA GLY A 85 2.49 -15.20 -8.14
C GLY A 85 2.76 -13.84 -7.48
N LYS A 86 3.80 -13.13 -7.93
CA LYS A 86 4.08 -11.76 -7.48
C LYS A 86 2.92 -10.81 -7.77
N LEU A 87 2.36 -10.84 -8.98
CA LEU A 87 1.26 -9.97 -9.37
C LEU A 87 0.00 -10.23 -8.55
N ALA A 88 -0.32 -11.49 -8.24
CA ALA A 88 -1.42 -11.81 -7.34
C ALA A 88 -1.26 -11.13 -5.97
N LEU A 89 -0.05 -11.15 -5.38
CA LEU A 89 0.24 -10.46 -4.13
C LEU A 89 0.16 -8.94 -4.25
N VAL A 90 0.62 -8.36 -5.36
CA VAL A 90 0.50 -6.91 -5.62
C VAL A 90 -0.95 -6.48 -5.81
N ILE A 91 -1.79 -7.31 -6.44
CA ILE A 91 -3.25 -7.07 -6.53
C ILE A 91 -3.87 -7.07 -5.14
N LEU A 92 -3.50 -8.01 -4.26
CA LEU A 92 -3.97 -8.02 -2.87
C LEU A 92 -3.51 -6.78 -2.10
N LEU A 93 -2.28 -6.30 -2.31
CA LEU A 93 -1.80 -5.02 -1.75
C LEU A 93 -2.62 -3.84 -2.26
N SER A 94 -2.96 -3.80 -3.55
CA SER A 94 -3.82 -2.76 -4.12
C SER A 94 -5.24 -2.82 -3.56
N ALA A 95 -5.82 -4.02 -3.42
CA ALA A 95 -7.13 -4.19 -2.78
C ALA A 95 -7.10 -3.67 -1.34
N LEU A 96 -6.03 -3.96 -0.59
CA LEU A 96 -5.84 -3.46 0.77
C LEU A 96 -5.66 -1.93 0.82
N HIS A 97 -4.94 -1.34 -0.15
CA HIS A 97 -4.82 0.11 -0.29
C HIS A 97 -6.20 0.77 -0.46
N PHE A 98 -7.04 0.26 -1.35
CA PHE A 98 -8.41 0.78 -1.54
C PHE A 98 -9.28 0.55 -0.30
N TYR A 99 -9.12 -0.57 0.39
CA TYR A 99 -9.76 -0.80 1.67
C TYR A 99 -9.36 0.27 2.70
N PHE A 100 -8.08 0.66 2.77
CA PHE A 100 -7.65 1.74 3.67
C PHE A 100 -8.25 3.10 3.30
N ASP A 101 -8.38 3.45 2.02
CA ASP A 101 -9.09 4.69 1.67
C ASP A 101 -10.57 4.64 2.07
N ALA A 102 -11.23 3.49 1.86
CA ALA A 102 -12.61 3.30 2.31
C ALA A 102 -12.73 3.41 3.84
N ALA A 103 -11.82 2.77 4.60
CA ALA A 103 -11.80 2.85 6.06
C ALA A 103 -11.61 4.29 6.55
N ARG A 104 -10.68 5.05 5.96
CA ARG A 104 -10.51 6.48 6.27
C ARG A 104 -11.80 7.28 6.07
N ARG A 105 -12.54 7.02 4.99
CA ARG A 105 -13.84 7.69 4.75
C ARG A 105 -14.86 7.37 5.83
N THR A 106 -14.85 6.15 6.37
CA THR A 106 -15.76 5.77 7.49
C THR A 106 -15.41 6.49 8.78
N PHE A 107 -14.12 6.74 9.05
CA PHE A 107 -13.67 7.56 10.17
C PHE A 107 -14.14 9.01 10.02
N ALA A 108 -13.89 9.62 8.86
CA ALA A 108 -14.30 10.99 8.57
C ALA A 108 -15.82 11.19 8.60
N ALA A 109 -16.59 10.15 8.25
CA ALA A 109 -18.05 10.16 8.35
C ALA A 109 -18.55 9.83 9.77
N GLY A 110 -17.67 9.49 10.71
CA GLY A 110 -18.04 9.14 12.08
C GLY A 110 -18.83 7.84 12.22
N ILE A 111 -18.77 6.96 11.21
CA ILE A 111 -19.50 5.69 11.17
C ILE A 111 -18.57 4.47 11.25
N ASN A 112 -17.29 4.67 11.58
CA ASN A 112 -16.36 3.57 11.78
C ASN A 112 -16.84 2.67 12.94
N ARG A 113 -17.01 1.38 12.65
CA ARG A 113 -17.42 0.34 13.63
C ARG A 113 -16.27 -0.58 14.04
N ARG A 114 -15.07 -0.38 13.51
CA ARG A 114 -13.91 -1.24 13.74
C ARG A 114 -13.10 -0.75 14.93
N THR A 115 -12.63 -1.69 15.73
CA THR A 115 -11.87 -1.41 16.96
C THR A 115 -10.38 -1.22 16.68
N ALA A 116 -9.67 -0.59 17.63
CA ALA A 116 -8.21 -0.48 17.57
C ALA A 116 -7.51 -1.86 17.44
N ARG A 117 -8.06 -2.92 18.03
CA ARG A 117 -7.55 -4.29 17.88
C ARG A 117 -7.63 -4.77 16.43
N PHE A 118 -8.73 -4.50 15.73
CA PHE A 118 -8.88 -4.85 14.32
C PHE A 118 -7.79 -4.17 13.48
N TYR A 119 -7.55 -2.88 13.70
CA TYR A 119 -6.52 -2.14 12.95
C TYR A 119 -5.08 -2.57 13.28
N ARG A 120 -4.82 -3.11 14.48
CA ARG A 120 -3.53 -3.74 14.78
C ARG A 120 -3.33 -5.04 14.00
N VAL A 121 -4.37 -5.85 13.83
CA VAL A 121 -4.26 -7.09 13.04
C VAL A 121 -4.05 -6.77 11.58
N ILE A 122 -4.83 -5.84 11.02
CA ILE A 122 -4.70 -5.49 9.60
C ILE A 122 -3.37 -4.80 9.28
N ASN A 123 -2.70 -4.20 10.27
CA ASN A 123 -1.36 -3.64 10.13
C ASN A 123 -0.31 -4.67 9.72
N GLU A 124 -0.51 -5.95 10.05
CA GLU A 124 0.45 -7.01 9.71
C GLU A 124 0.26 -7.55 8.28
N VAL A 125 -0.92 -7.35 7.69
CA VAL A 125 -1.23 -7.85 6.33
C VAL A 125 -0.31 -7.25 5.26
N PRO A 126 -0.05 -5.93 5.20
CA PRO A 126 0.92 -5.37 4.25
C PRO A 126 2.32 -5.96 4.42
N THR A 127 2.76 -6.21 5.66
CA THR A 127 4.07 -6.80 5.95
C THR A 127 4.20 -8.20 5.35
N LEU A 128 3.20 -9.05 5.59
CA LEU A 128 3.20 -10.43 5.07
C LEU A 128 3.16 -10.44 3.53
N LEU A 129 2.33 -9.60 2.92
CA LEU A 129 2.27 -9.49 1.46
C LEU A 129 3.59 -8.97 0.87
N MET A 130 4.23 -7.99 1.52
CA MET A 130 5.54 -7.45 1.12
C MET A 130 6.61 -8.54 1.15
N ILE A 131 6.67 -9.34 2.22
CA ILE A 131 7.62 -10.47 2.33
C ILE A 131 7.42 -11.42 1.15
N GLY A 132 6.17 -11.80 0.85
CA GLY A 132 5.87 -12.63 -0.31
C GLY A 132 6.33 -12.01 -1.63
N VAL A 133 6.02 -10.74 -1.88
CA VAL A 133 6.43 -10.02 -3.10
C VAL A 133 7.95 -10.03 -3.27
N VAL A 134 8.70 -9.83 -2.18
CA VAL A 134 10.18 -9.86 -2.19
C VAL A 134 10.70 -11.27 -2.49
N ILE A 135 10.14 -12.30 -1.84
CA ILE A 135 10.51 -13.69 -2.10
C ILE A 135 10.30 -14.04 -3.58
N PHE A 136 9.13 -13.72 -4.14
CA PHE A 136 8.84 -14.02 -5.54
C PHE A 136 9.75 -13.30 -6.53
N VAL A 137 10.13 -12.05 -6.27
CA VAL A 137 10.99 -11.31 -7.21
C VAL A 137 12.48 -11.70 -7.10
N VAL A 138 12.94 -12.11 -5.91
CA VAL A 138 14.35 -12.43 -5.65
C VAL A 138 14.63 -13.91 -5.91
N LEU A 139 13.85 -14.81 -5.32
CA LEU A 139 14.07 -16.26 -5.43
C LEU A 139 13.47 -16.85 -6.71
N LYS A 140 12.47 -16.18 -7.29
CA LYS A 140 11.78 -16.62 -8.51
C LYS A 140 11.39 -18.11 -8.47
N PRO A 141 10.67 -18.55 -7.42
CA PRO A 141 10.23 -19.94 -7.30
C PRO A 141 9.26 -20.35 -8.41
#